data_AF-E7MPJ8-F1
#
_entry.id   AF-E7MPJ8-F1
#
_cell.length_a   1.000
_cell.length_b   1.000
_cell.length_c   1.000
_cell.angle_alpha   90.00
_cell.angle_beta   90.00
_cell.angle_gamma   90.00
#
_symmetry.space_group_name_H-M   'P 1'
#
loop_
_entity.id
_entity.type
_entity.pdbx_description
1 polymer ?
#
loop_
_entity_poly.entity_id
_entity_poly.type
_entity_poly.pdbx_seq_one_letter_code
_entity_poly.pdbx_strand_id
1 'polypeptide(L)'
;MDYDGHFVDNITDERIDIEKIVEVKMQIEELNKALATLTKKERELIEAIFYKEESLRAIGKKEKVSYKAIGKRRDKILEKLRKLLEDKF
;
A
#
# COMPACT_ATOMS: atom_id res chain seq x y z
N MET A 1 10.98 45.42 33.94
CA MET A 1 11.94 45.41 32.81
C MET A 1 12.51 44.00 32.74
N ASP A 2 11.67 42.99 32.53
CA ASP A 2 10.88 42.67 31.33
C ASP A 2 11.79 42.09 30.23
N TYR A 3 11.25 41.04 29.61
CA TYR A 3 11.72 40.28 28.45
C TYR A 3 12.31 38.89 28.71
N ASP A 4 11.43 38.03 29.23
CA ASP A 4 11.13 36.66 28.76
C ASP A 4 12.06 36.01 27.71
N GLY A 5 13.23 35.56 28.15
CA GLY A 5 14.15 34.72 27.37
C GLY A 5 13.73 33.26 27.15
N HIS A 6 12.45 32.97 26.86
CA HIS A 6 11.98 31.60 26.57
C HIS A 6 10.94 31.56 25.46
N PHE A 7 11.32 31.95 24.24
CA PHE A 7 10.46 31.78 23.06
C PHE A 7 11.03 30.92 21.93
N VAL A 8 12.26 30.43 22.05
CA VAL A 8 12.95 29.76 20.92
C VAL A 8 13.05 28.23 21.00
N ASP A 9 12.57 27.57 22.06
CA ASP A 9 12.78 26.11 22.24
C ASP A 9 11.51 25.26 22.33
N ASN A 10 10.32 25.80 21.99
CA ASN A 10 9.13 24.96 21.90
C ASN A 10 8.25 25.21 20.67
N ILE A 11 8.86 25.46 19.51
CA ILE A 11 8.21 25.09 18.24
C ILE A 11 8.37 23.56 18.08
N THR A 12 7.90 22.79 19.06
CA THR A 12 7.64 21.38 18.86
C THR A 12 6.37 21.35 18.01
N ASP A 13 6.53 21.16 16.71
CA ASP A 13 5.43 21.06 15.77
C ASP A 13 4.61 19.79 16.10
N GLU A 14 3.58 19.95 16.94
CA GLU A 14 2.64 18.88 17.36
C GLU A 14 1.77 18.34 16.21
N ARG A 15 2.06 18.67 14.94
CA ARG A 15 1.18 18.32 13.81
C ARG A 15 1.67 17.17 12.97
N ILE A 16 2.90 16.69 13.20
CA ILE A 16 3.51 15.63 12.42
C ILE A 16 4.20 14.62 13.35
N ASP A 17 3.50 13.54 13.69
CA ASP A 17 4.11 12.39 14.36
C ASP A 17 5.17 11.76 13.45
N ILE A 18 6.43 12.16 13.66
CA ILE A 18 7.58 11.68 12.87
C ILE A 18 7.65 10.15 12.93
N GLU A 19 7.38 9.55 14.09
CA GLU A 19 7.34 8.09 14.27
C GLU A 19 6.32 7.42 13.33
N LYS A 20 5.09 7.95 13.26
CA LYS A 20 4.05 7.42 12.37
C LYS A 20 4.44 7.58 10.89
N ILE A 21 5.08 8.69 10.53
CA ILE A 21 5.57 8.87 9.16
C ILE A 21 6.66 7.85 8.81
N VAL A 22 7.59 7.61 9.72
CA VAL A 22 8.66 6.63 9.52
C VAL A 22 8.06 5.22 9.40
N GLU A 23 7.12 4.86 10.27
CA GLU A 23 6.40 3.58 10.23
C GLU A 23 5.68 3.38 8.88
N VAL A 24 4.89 4.36 8.44
CA VAL A 24 4.16 4.30 7.16
C VAL A 24 5.14 4.21 5.99
N LYS A 25 6.25 4.95 6.02
CA LYS A 25 7.28 4.85 4.97
C LYS A 25 7.87 3.45 4.90
N MET A 26 8.20 2.84 6.04
CA MET A 26 8.71 1.47 6.09
C MET A 26 7.67 0.48 5.54
N GLN A 27 6.40 0.59 5.93
CA GLN A 27 5.32 -0.24 5.38
C GLN A 27 5.17 -0.09 3.86
N ILE A 28 5.27 1.13 3.33
CA ILE A 28 5.23 1.39 1.87
C ILE A 28 6.43 0.73 1.18
N GLU A 29 7.63 0.84 1.73
CA GLU A 29 8.82 0.21 1.16
C GLU A 29 8.69 -1.32 1.11
N GLU A 30 8.16 -1.93 2.17
CA GLU A 30 7.95 -3.38 2.23
C GLU A 30 6.86 -3.86 1.29
N LEU A 31 5.75 -3.12 1.19
CA LEU A 31 4.73 -3.37 0.19
C LEU A 31 5.31 -3.28 -1.22
N ASN A 32 6.14 -2.26 -1.51
CA ASN A 32 6.79 -2.13 -2.81
C ASN A 32 7.72 -3.30 -3.12
N LYS A 33 8.49 -3.77 -2.13
CA LYS A 33 9.33 -4.97 -2.27
C LYS A 33 8.47 -6.21 -2.55
N ALA A 34 7.36 -6.40 -1.83
CA ALA A 34 6.44 -7.51 -2.05
C ALA A 34 5.80 -7.44 -3.44
N LEU A 35 5.34 -6.26 -3.88
CA LEU A 35 4.78 -6.03 -5.21
C LEU A 35 5.81 -6.29 -6.32
N ALA A 36 7.10 -6.03 -6.08
CA ALA A 36 8.17 -6.33 -7.03
C ALA A 36 8.38 -7.84 -7.26
N THR A 37 7.94 -8.69 -6.33
CA THR A 37 7.97 -10.16 -6.50
C THR A 37 6.85 -10.70 -7.39
N LEU A 38 5.81 -9.89 -7.64
CA LEU A 38 4.70 -10.28 -8.49
C LEU A 38 5.13 -10.32 -9.96
N THR A 39 4.56 -11.27 -10.70
CA THR A 39 4.72 -11.28 -12.15
C THR A 39 4.01 -10.08 -12.77
N LYS A 40 4.41 -9.69 -14.00
CA LYS A 40 3.79 -8.57 -14.73
C LYS A 40 2.26 -8.69 -14.79
N LYS A 41 1.72 -9.89 -15.08
CA LYS A 41 0.27 -10.14 -15.15
C LYS A 41 -0.43 -10.02 -13.80
N GLU A 42 0.24 -10.39 -12.71
CA GLU A 42 -0.30 -10.26 -11.36
C GLU A 42 -0.33 -8.79 -10.94
N ARG A 43 0.73 -8.06 -11.24
CA ARG A 43 0.81 -6.62 -11.00
C ARG A 43 -0.24 -5.84 -11.79
N GLU A 44 -0.38 -6.12 -13.09
CA GLU A 44 -1.42 -5.51 -13.94
C GLU A 44 -2.82 -5.76 -13.39
N LEU A 45 -3.09 -6.94 -12.84
CA LEU A 45 -4.38 -7.26 -12.25
C LEU A 45 -4.63 -6.49 -10.95
N ILE A 46 -3.63 -6.38 -10.07
CA ILE A 46 -3.74 -5.60 -8.83
C ILE A 46 -3.87 -4.11 -9.13
N GLU A 47 -3.09 -3.58 -10.07
CA GLU A 47 -3.20 -2.18 -10.51
C GLU A 47 -4.57 -1.89 -11.11
N ALA A 48 -5.11 -2.79 -11.96
CA ALA A 48 -6.45 -2.63 -12.50
C ALA A 48 -7.52 -2.58 -11.40
N ILE A 49 -7.43 -3.44 -10.39
CA ILE A 49 -8.44 -3.54 -9.33
C ILE A 49 -8.33 -2.40 -8.31
N PHE A 50 -7.13 -2.10 -7.82
CA PHE A 50 -6.95 -1.24 -6.65
C PHE A 50 -6.50 0.18 -7.00
N TYR A 51 -5.84 0.38 -8.14
CA TYR A 51 -5.38 1.71 -8.55
C TYR A 51 -6.27 2.35 -9.62
N LYS A 52 -6.76 1.54 -10.56
CA LYS A 52 -7.68 1.99 -11.62
C LYS A 52 -9.16 1.73 -11.30
N GLU A 53 -9.43 1.09 -10.15
CA GLU A 53 -10.78 0.77 -9.66
C GLU A 53 -11.65 0.01 -10.69
N GLU A 54 -11.03 -0.78 -11.56
CA GLU A 54 -11.74 -1.58 -12.54
C GLU A 54 -12.48 -2.74 -11.88
N SER A 55 -13.77 -2.88 -12.21
CA SER A 55 -14.56 -4.01 -11.71
C SER A 55 -14.07 -5.36 -12.27
N LEU A 56 -14.18 -6.42 -11.45
CA LEU A 56 -13.82 -7.79 -11.87
C LEU A 56 -14.58 -8.25 -13.13
N ARG A 57 -15.79 -7.74 -13.35
CA ARG A 57 -16.59 -8.00 -14.56
C ARG A 57 -15.98 -7.35 -15.79
N ALA A 58 -15.53 -6.09 -15.68
CA ALA A 58 -14.88 -5.38 -16.78
C ALA A 58 -13.56 -6.07 -17.17
N ILE A 59 -12.74 -6.42 -16.19
CA ILE A 59 -11.48 -7.15 -16.39
C ILE A 59 -11.74 -8.52 -17.03
N GLY A 60 -12.71 -9.27 -16.51
CA GLY A 60 -13.11 -10.57 -17.06
C GLY A 60 -13.56 -10.47 -18.53
N LYS A 61 -14.32 -9.42 -18.89
CA LYS A 61 -14.74 -9.18 -20.28
C LYS A 61 -13.53 -8.89 -21.19
N LYS A 62 -12.57 -8.08 -20.75
CA LYS A 62 -11.34 -7.77 -21.50
C LYS A 62 -10.48 -9.01 -21.73
N GLU A 63 -10.32 -9.84 -20.70
CA GLU A 63 -9.50 -11.07 -20.75
C GLU A 63 -10.26 -12.31 -21.27
N LYS A 64 -11.55 -12.17 -21.61
CA LYS A 64 -12.45 -13.27 -22.03
C LYS A 64 -12.52 -14.42 -21.01
N VAL A 65 -12.48 -14.10 -19.73
CA VAL A 65 -12.60 -15.06 -18.62
C VAL A 65 -13.73 -14.67 -17.68
N SER A 66 -14.24 -15.62 -16.90
CA SER A 66 -15.32 -15.33 -15.95
C SER A 66 -14.85 -14.41 -14.82
N TYR A 67 -15.76 -13.58 -14.31
CA TYR A 67 -15.48 -12.71 -13.15
C TYR A 67 -14.97 -13.52 -11.94
N LYS A 68 -15.45 -14.75 -11.78
CA LYS A 68 -15.04 -15.67 -10.70
C LYS A 68 -13.59 -16.12 -10.86
N ALA A 69 -13.12 -16.32 -12.10
CA ALA A 69 -11.72 -16.64 -12.37
C ALA A 69 -10.80 -15.45 -12.04
N ILE A 70 -11.21 -14.23 -12.36
CA ILE A 70 -10.49 -13.01 -11.96
C ILE A 70 -10.44 -12.87 -10.44
N GLY A 71 -11.56 -13.08 -9.74
CA GLY A 71 -11.61 -13.08 -8.28
C GLY A 71 -10.63 -14.07 -7.65
N LYS A 72 -10.62 -15.33 -8.12
CA LYS A 72 -9.65 -16.34 -7.65
C LYS A 72 -8.19 -15.92 -7.88
N ARG A 73 -7.89 -15.30 -9.02
CA ARG A 73 -6.53 -14.79 -9.31
C ARG A 73 -6.14 -13.67 -8.35
N ARG A 74 -7.03 -12.70 -8.13
CA ARG A 74 -6.83 -11.63 -7.15
C ARG A 74 -6.54 -12.20 -5.77
N ASP A 75 -7.38 -13.12 -5.29
CA ASP A 75 -7.25 -13.69 -3.95
C ASP A 75 -5.92 -14.43 -3.78
N LYS A 76 -5.48 -15.17 -4.81
CA LYS A 76 -4.16 -15.82 -4.80
C LYS A 76 -2.99 -14.84 -4.74
N ILE A 77 -3.11 -13.68 -5.39
CA ILE A 77 -2.08 -12.62 -5.34
C ILE A 77 -2.05 -11.98 -3.95
N LEU A 78 -3.22 -11.68 -3.38
CA LEU A 78 -3.33 -11.13 -2.03
C LEU A 78 -2.77 -12.08 -0.99
N GLU A 79 -3.03 -13.39 -1.10
CA GLU A 79 -2.43 -14.40 -0.22
C GLU A 79 -0.91 -14.47 -0.34
N LYS A 80 -0.34 -14.29 -1.55
CA LYS A 80 1.11 -14.20 -1.72
C LYS A 80 1.68 -12.97 -1.02
N LEU A 81 1.08 -11.80 -1.26
CA LEU A 81 1.49 -10.55 -0.63
C LEU A 81 1.39 -10.63 0.89
N ARG A 82 0.29 -11.21 1.40
CA ARG A 82 0.07 -11.44 2.82
C ARG A 82 1.20 -12.27 3.44
N LYS A 83 1.55 -13.41 2.84
CA LYS A 83 2.65 -14.25 3.34
C LYS A 83 4.01 -13.54 3.35
N LEU A 84 4.28 -12.70 2.35
CA LEU A 84 5.52 -11.93 2.28
C LEU A 84 5.61 -10.82 3.34
N LEU A 85 4.48 -10.37 3.85
CA LEU A 85 4.38 -9.31 4.84
C LEU A 85 4.13 -9.84 6.26
N GLU A 86 3.47 -10.98 6.43
CA GLU A 86 3.25 -11.64 7.73
C GLU A 86 4.55 -12.03 8.43
N ASP A 87 5.63 -12.33 7.68
CA ASP A 87 6.93 -12.63 8.28
C ASP A 87 7.62 -11.40 8.91
N LYS A 88 7.02 -10.21 8.84
CA LYS A 88 7.67 -8.94 9.18
C LYS A 88 6.95 -8.10 10.24
N PHE A 89 5.77 -8.52 10.68
CA PHE A 89 4.98 -7.87 11.72
C PHE A 89 4.66 -8.82 12.86
#